data_AF-A0A956Y0Q0-F1
#
_entry.id   AF-A0A956Y0Q0-F1
#
_cell.length_a   1.000
_cell.length_b   1.000
_cell.length_c   1.000
_cell.angle_alpha   90.00
_cell.angle_beta   90.00
_cell.angle_gamma   90.00
#
_symmetry.space_group_name_H-M   'P 1'
#
loop_
_entity.id
_entity.type
_entity.pdbx_description
1 polymer ?
#
loop_
_entity_poly.entity_id
_entity_poly.type
_entity_poly.pdbx_seq_one_letter_code
_entity_poly.pdbx_strand_id
1 'polypeptide(L)'
;GWVRFSFPSIVSGRAVSGIELRFEDGKVVEASAEQNEDLLYAQLDTDARSRYLGEFAIGTNFGIDRFTGNILFDEKIGGTVHMAIGKGYPETGSKNDSAVHWDMICDMREDSTIHVDGELFYQNGAFKV
;
A
#
# COMPACT_ATOMS: atom_id res chain seq x y z
N GLY A 1 5.51 10.02 8.49
CA GLY A 1 6.15 8.70 8.65
C GLY A 1 6.63 8.20 7.30
N TRP A 2 7.05 6.95 7.17
CA TRP A 2 7.49 6.37 5.90
C TRP A 2 7.08 4.90 5.78
N VAL A 3 7.05 4.38 4.56
CA VAL A 3 6.79 2.97 4.26
C VAL A 3 7.66 2.53 3.07
N ARG A 4 8.17 1.30 3.12
CA ARG A 4 8.81 0.62 1.99
C ARG A 4 8.04 -0.65 1.69
N PHE A 5 7.66 -0.82 0.43
CA PHE A 5 6.81 -1.92 0.01
C PHE A 5 7.64 -3.16 -0.36
N SER A 6 7.14 -4.33 0.04
CA SER A 6 7.85 -5.61 -0.07
C SER A 6 7.74 -6.23 -1.46
N PHE A 7 6.61 -6.00 -2.14
CA PHE A 7 6.32 -6.60 -3.45
C PHE A 7 6.32 -5.53 -4.56
N PRO A 8 6.67 -5.91 -5.80
CA PRO A 8 6.49 -5.03 -6.94
C PRO A 8 5.00 -4.67 -7.12
N SER A 9 4.70 -3.42 -7.41
CA SER A 9 3.35 -3.02 -7.83
C SER A 9 3.29 -2.94 -9.36
N ILE A 10 2.27 -3.56 -9.95
CA ILE A 10 2.10 -3.64 -11.40
C ILE A 10 1.05 -2.64 -11.82
N VAL A 11 1.45 -1.65 -12.61
CA VAL A 11 0.56 -0.63 -13.16
C VAL A 11 0.82 -0.48 -14.66
N SER A 12 -0.25 -0.46 -15.46
CA SER A 12 -0.18 -0.36 -16.92
C SER A 12 0.77 -1.39 -17.57
N GLY A 13 0.83 -2.61 -17.00
CA GLY A 13 1.70 -3.70 -17.50
C GLY A 13 3.19 -3.55 -17.18
N ARG A 14 3.59 -2.55 -16.39
CA ARG A 14 4.96 -2.35 -15.91
C ARG A 14 5.03 -2.57 -14.40
N ALA A 15 6.04 -3.30 -13.94
CA ALA A 15 6.30 -3.49 -12.53
C ALA A 15 7.16 -2.35 -11.98
N VAL A 16 6.76 -1.75 -10.88
CA VAL A 16 7.56 -0.78 -10.11
C VAL A 16 7.95 -1.47 -8.80
N SER A 17 9.24 -1.58 -8.51
CA SER A 17 9.76 -2.34 -7.36
C SER A 17 10.66 -1.48 -6.47
N GLY A 18 10.78 -1.89 -5.21
CA GLY A 18 11.54 -1.15 -4.21
C GLY A 18 10.95 0.24 -3.91
N ILE A 19 9.62 0.38 -3.96
CA ILE A 19 8.95 1.66 -3.69
C ILE A 19 9.11 2.02 -2.21
N GLU A 20 9.58 3.24 -1.95
CA GLU A 20 9.61 3.86 -0.63
C GLU A 20 8.94 5.23 -0.69
N LEU A 21 8.05 5.51 0.27
CA LEU A 21 7.29 6.76 0.35
C LEU A 21 7.44 7.38 1.74
N ARG A 22 7.71 8.69 1.77
CA ARG A 22 7.70 9.51 2.99
C ARG A 22 6.49 10.44 3.00
N PHE A 23 5.81 10.49 4.14
CA PHE A 23 4.58 11.25 4.34
C PHE A 23 4.72 12.33 5.40
N GLU A 24 4.14 13.49 5.12
CA GLU A 24 3.85 14.59 6.04
C GLU A 24 2.39 15.01 5.86
N ASP A 25 1.65 15.16 6.96
CA ASP A 25 0.23 15.56 6.96
C ASP A 25 -0.66 14.79 5.96
N GLY A 26 -0.40 13.47 5.82
CA GLY A 26 -1.13 12.57 4.93
C GLY A 26 -0.73 12.64 3.45
N LYS A 27 0.25 13.48 3.08
CA LYS A 27 0.75 13.66 1.71
C LYS A 27 2.14 13.03 1.55
N VAL A 28 2.37 12.34 0.43
CA VAL A 28 3.70 11.92 -0.02
C VAL A 28 4.53 13.15 -0.38
N VAL A 29 5.60 13.37 0.38
CA VAL A 29 6.55 14.48 0.20
C VAL A 29 7.88 14.03 -0.42
N GLU A 30 8.26 12.76 -0.23
CA GLU A 30 9.40 12.13 -0.90
C GLU A 30 9.01 10.71 -1.36
N ALA A 31 9.56 10.29 -2.49
CA ALA A 31 9.30 9.00 -3.09
C ALA A 31 10.55 8.50 -3.84
N SER A 32 10.77 7.20 -3.83
CA SER A 32 11.80 6.55 -4.64
C SER A 32 11.38 5.15 -5.05
N ALA A 33 11.96 4.65 -6.14
CA ALA A 33 11.85 3.23 -6.52
C ALA A 33 13.17 2.71 -7.09
N GLU A 34 13.45 1.42 -6.85
CA GLU A 34 14.62 0.75 -7.43
C GLU A 34 14.44 0.50 -8.94
N GLN A 35 13.19 0.31 -9.39
CA GLN A 35 12.85 0.08 -10.79
C GLN A 35 11.64 0.93 -11.22
N ASN A 36 11.73 1.53 -12.40
CA ASN A 36 10.67 2.35 -13.01
C ASN A 36 10.22 3.54 -12.13
N GLU A 37 11.17 4.24 -11.52
CA GLU A 37 10.92 5.43 -10.69
C GLU A 37 10.19 6.55 -11.46
N ASP A 38 10.48 6.71 -12.75
CA ASP A 38 9.75 7.62 -13.65
C ASP A 38 8.24 7.35 -13.64
N LEU A 39 7.84 6.08 -13.62
CA LEU A 39 6.44 5.68 -13.58
C LEU A 39 5.81 5.93 -12.21
N LEU A 40 6.56 5.74 -11.12
CA LEU A 40 6.11 6.11 -9.77
C LEU A 40 5.77 7.59 -9.69
N TYR A 41 6.67 8.46 -10.17
CA TYR A 41 6.42 9.91 -10.20
C TYR A 41 5.24 10.27 -11.10
N ALA A 42 5.10 9.63 -12.27
CA ALA A 42 3.97 9.86 -13.15
C ALA A 42 2.62 9.53 -12.48
N GLN A 43 2.54 8.47 -11.67
CA GLN A 43 1.34 8.14 -10.90
C GLN A 43 1.11 9.17 -9.78
N LEU A 44 2.14 9.51 -9.01
CA LEU A 44 2.06 10.48 -7.92
C LEU A 44 1.64 11.88 -8.40
N ASP A 45 2.01 12.26 -9.61
CA ASP A 45 1.75 13.58 -10.18
C ASP A 45 0.56 13.60 -11.16
N THR A 46 -0.30 12.57 -11.14
CA THR A 46 -1.48 12.51 -12.01
C THR A 46 -2.47 13.64 -11.71
N ASP A 47 -2.72 13.94 -10.44
CA ASP A 47 -3.54 15.07 -10.01
C ASP A 47 -3.16 15.58 -8.60
N ALA A 48 -3.84 16.63 -8.15
CA ALA A 48 -3.56 17.28 -6.86
C ALA A 48 -3.78 16.39 -5.62
N ARG A 49 -4.48 15.25 -5.77
CA ARG A 49 -4.88 14.34 -4.68
C ARG A 49 -4.22 12.97 -4.77
N SER A 50 -3.55 12.67 -5.89
CA SER A 50 -2.81 11.42 -6.15
C SER A 50 -1.70 11.14 -5.13
N ARG A 51 -1.15 12.18 -4.50
CA ARG A 51 -0.11 12.06 -3.44
C ARG A 51 -0.66 11.77 -2.04
N TYR A 52 -1.95 11.57 -1.85
CA TYR A 52 -2.53 11.30 -0.53
C TYR A 52 -3.00 9.85 -0.44
N LEU A 53 -2.98 9.26 0.75
CA LEU A 53 -3.53 7.92 0.97
C LEU A 53 -5.06 7.93 0.79
N GLY A 54 -5.55 6.92 0.07
CA GLY A 54 -6.97 6.63 -0.12
C GLY A 54 -7.45 5.43 0.69
N GLU A 55 -6.55 4.47 0.94
CA GLU A 55 -6.86 3.20 1.59
C GLU A 55 -5.68 2.67 2.40
N PHE A 56 -6.01 1.98 3.50
CA PHE A 56 -5.14 1.08 4.25
C PHE A 56 -5.95 -0.17 4.58
N ALA A 57 -5.41 -1.35 4.34
CA ALA A 57 -6.09 -2.60 4.63
C ALA A 57 -5.12 -3.76 4.94
N ILE A 58 -5.66 -4.80 5.56
CA ILE A 58 -4.96 -6.03 5.93
C ILE A 58 -5.45 -7.15 5.02
N GLY A 59 -4.52 -7.89 4.42
CA GLY A 59 -4.81 -9.08 3.64
C GLY A 59 -5.19 -10.25 4.56
N THR A 60 -6.36 -10.84 4.33
CA THR A 60 -6.95 -11.88 5.20
C THR A 60 -7.22 -13.20 4.49
N ASN A 61 -6.83 -13.36 3.22
CA ASN A 61 -7.00 -14.60 2.48
C ASN A 61 -5.75 -15.49 2.61
N PHE A 62 -5.74 -16.32 3.65
CA PHE A 62 -4.66 -17.28 3.91
C PHE A 62 -4.61 -18.45 2.91
N GLY A 63 -5.56 -18.53 1.97
CA GLY A 63 -5.48 -19.46 0.84
C GLY A 63 -4.56 -19.01 -0.29
N ILE A 64 -4.09 -17.75 -0.24
CA ILE A 64 -3.11 -17.20 -1.17
C ILE A 64 -1.81 -16.99 -0.37
N ASP A 65 -0.79 -17.78 -0.67
CA ASP A 65 0.47 -17.83 0.10
C ASP A 65 1.68 -17.25 -0.66
N ARG A 66 1.47 -16.83 -1.92
CA ARG A 66 2.49 -16.34 -2.83
C ARG A 66 1.98 -15.13 -3.62
N PHE A 67 2.91 -14.27 -3.99
CA PHE A 67 2.66 -13.19 -4.93
C PHE A 67 2.35 -13.74 -6.33
N THR A 68 1.33 -13.19 -6.97
CA THR A 68 0.78 -13.67 -8.25
C THR A 68 1.00 -12.69 -9.39
N GLY A 69 1.28 -11.41 -9.10
CA GLY A 69 1.34 -10.34 -10.09
C GLY A 69 -0.03 -9.85 -10.55
N ASN A 70 -1.10 -10.24 -9.85
CA ASN A 70 -2.45 -9.75 -10.08
C ASN A 70 -2.95 -9.08 -8.80
N ILE A 71 -3.13 -7.77 -8.87
CA ILE A 71 -3.41 -6.96 -7.70
C ILE A 71 -4.65 -7.42 -6.93
N LEU A 72 -5.69 -7.92 -7.61
CA LEU A 72 -6.93 -8.40 -6.99
C LEU A 72 -6.72 -9.61 -6.06
N PHE A 73 -5.70 -10.41 -6.33
CA PHE A 73 -5.29 -11.52 -5.46
C PHE A 73 -4.23 -11.06 -4.46
N ASP A 74 -3.26 -10.28 -4.92
CA ASP A 74 -2.08 -9.93 -4.13
C ASP A 74 -2.43 -9.04 -2.93
N GLU A 75 -3.38 -8.09 -3.10
CA GLU A 75 -3.85 -7.24 -1.99
C GLU A 75 -4.56 -8.06 -0.89
N LYS A 76 -5.02 -9.27 -1.21
CA LYS A 76 -5.77 -10.13 -0.27
C LYS A 76 -4.90 -11.17 0.42
N ILE A 77 -3.62 -11.31 0.05
CA ILE A 77 -2.71 -12.32 0.62
C ILE A 77 -2.77 -12.30 2.14
N GLY A 78 -3.06 -13.45 2.76
CA GLY A 78 -3.11 -13.55 4.20
C GLY A 78 -1.77 -13.20 4.84
N GLY A 79 -1.78 -12.25 5.77
CA GLY A 79 -0.55 -11.84 6.45
C GLY A 79 0.14 -10.62 5.88
N THR A 80 -0.47 -9.93 4.91
CA THR A 80 0.06 -8.68 4.33
C THR A 80 -0.76 -7.47 4.77
N VAL A 81 -0.21 -6.29 4.50
CA VAL A 81 -0.97 -5.04 4.45
C VAL A 81 -0.81 -4.40 3.08
N HIS A 82 -1.80 -3.63 2.66
CA HIS A 82 -1.65 -2.76 1.51
C HIS A 82 -2.09 -1.34 1.81
N MET A 83 -1.51 -0.42 1.05
CA MET A 83 -1.86 1.00 1.07
C MET A 83 -2.11 1.44 -0.35
N ALA A 84 -3.20 2.17 -0.57
CA ALA A 84 -3.50 2.80 -1.84
C ALA A 84 -3.22 4.31 -1.76
N ILE A 85 -2.45 4.83 -2.71
CA ILE A 85 -2.42 6.27 -2.97
C ILE A 85 -3.55 6.69 -3.91
N GLY A 86 -3.93 7.96 -3.82
CA GLY A 86 -5.02 8.52 -4.59
C GLY A 86 -6.38 8.17 -3.99
N LYS A 87 -7.34 7.88 -4.85
CA LYS A 87 -8.76 7.81 -4.55
C LYS A 87 -9.02 6.84 -3.42
N GLY A 88 -9.82 7.25 -2.45
CA GLY A 88 -10.41 6.34 -1.49
C GLY A 88 -11.88 6.09 -1.80
N TYR A 89 -12.40 5.02 -1.23
CA TYR A 89 -13.80 4.65 -1.32
C TYR A 89 -14.63 5.44 -0.29
N PRO A 90 -15.62 6.25 -0.71
CA PRO A 90 -16.43 7.05 0.22
C PRO A 90 -17.13 6.23 1.31
N GLU A 91 -17.48 4.98 1.02
CA GLU A 91 -18.10 4.02 1.94
C GLU A 91 -17.20 3.62 3.11
N THR A 92 -15.87 3.78 2.98
CA THR A 92 -14.91 3.56 4.08
C THR A 92 -14.69 4.83 4.91
N GLY A 93 -15.39 5.92 4.58
CA GLY A 93 -15.21 7.24 5.19
C GLY A 93 -14.06 8.04 4.58
N SER A 94 -13.41 7.53 3.53
CA SER A 94 -12.36 8.26 2.84
C SER A 94 -12.91 9.51 2.15
N LYS A 95 -12.11 10.58 2.19
CA LYS A 95 -12.42 11.88 1.55
C LYS A 95 -11.47 12.19 0.40
N ASN A 96 -10.54 11.28 0.07
CA ASN A 96 -9.59 11.51 -0.99
C ASN A 96 -10.22 11.15 -2.33
N ASP A 97 -10.34 12.13 -3.23
CA ASP A 97 -10.86 11.94 -4.58
C ASP A 97 -9.76 12.24 -5.59
N SER A 98 -9.47 11.29 -6.47
CA SER A 98 -8.32 11.27 -7.39
C SER A 98 -8.65 10.37 -8.57
N ALA A 99 -7.98 10.57 -9.70
CA ALA A 99 -8.11 9.70 -10.87
C ALA A 99 -7.37 8.36 -10.68
N VAL A 100 -6.34 8.34 -9.84
CA VAL A 100 -5.55 7.14 -9.51
C VAL A 100 -6.08 6.50 -8.24
N HIS A 101 -6.16 5.18 -8.20
CA HIS A 101 -6.19 4.35 -7.00
C HIS A 101 -5.13 3.27 -7.21
N TRP A 102 -4.03 3.33 -6.46
CA TRP A 102 -2.90 2.46 -6.72
C TRP A 102 -2.35 1.80 -5.46
N ASP A 103 -2.59 0.49 -5.39
CA ASP A 103 -2.22 -0.38 -4.29
C ASP A 103 -0.76 -0.83 -4.32
N MET A 104 -0.14 -0.82 -3.14
CA MET A 104 1.20 -1.30 -2.89
C MET A 104 1.22 -2.11 -1.58
N ILE A 105 1.96 -3.22 -1.57
CA ILE A 105 1.80 -4.28 -0.56
C ILE A 105 3.08 -4.44 0.28
N CYS A 106 2.91 -4.57 1.58
CA CYS A 106 3.96 -4.95 2.53
C CYS A 106 3.68 -6.34 3.10
N ASP A 107 4.72 -7.16 3.19
CA ASP A 107 4.66 -8.44 3.88
C ASP A 107 4.80 -8.21 5.40
N MET A 108 3.87 -8.76 6.17
CA MET A 108 3.84 -8.65 7.63
C MET A 108 3.94 -10.03 8.30
N ARG A 109 4.36 -11.08 7.58
CA ARG A 109 4.38 -12.45 8.12
C ARG A 109 5.52 -12.73 9.10
N GLU A 110 6.60 -11.95 9.05
CA GLU A 110 7.80 -12.13 9.89
C GLU A 110 8.19 -10.82 10.58
N ASP A 111 8.64 -10.92 11.84
CA ASP A 111 9.18 -9.83 12.68
C ASP A 111 8.45 -8.48 12.55
N SER A 112 7.12 -8.52 12.52
CA SER A 112 6.29 -7.34 12.29
C SER A 112 5.17 -7.20 13.31
N THR A 113 4.79 -5.95 13.56
CA THR A 113 3.68 -5.61 14.47
C THR A 113 2.90 -4.41 13.93
N ILE A 114 1.59 -4.38 14.20
CA ILE A 114 0.75 -3.19 14.06
C ILE A 114 0.23 -2.86 15.45
N HIS A 115 0.45 -1.62 15.86
CA HIS A 115 -0.13 -1.07 17.07
C HIS A 115 -1.20 -0.04 16.72
N VAL A 116 -2.37 -0.13 17.34
CA VAL A 116 -3.46 0.83 17.18
C VAL A 116 -3.69 1.48 18.54
N ASP A 117 -3.61 2.80 18.61
CA ASP A 117 -3.72 3.58 19.85
C ASP A 117 -2.78 3.11 20.99
N GLY A 118 -1.63 2.54 20.60
CA GLY A 118 -0.61 1.99 21.51
C GLY A 118 -0.79 0.51 21.83
N GLU A 119 -1.92 -0.10 21.51
CA GLU A 119 -2.21 -1.51 21.78
C GLU A 119 -1.77 -2.41 20.63
N LEU A 120 -1.21 -3.59 20.96
CA LEU A 120 -0.82 -4.57 19.95
C LEU A 120 -2.08 -5.13 19.26
N PHE A 121 -2.23 -4.86 17.98
CA PHE A 121 -3.41 -5.23 17.20
C PHE A 121 -3.12 -6.42 16.25
N TYR A 122 -1.93 -6.45 15.66
CA TYR A 122 -1.53 -7.44 14.67
C TYR A 122 -0.05 -7.79 14.84
N GLN A 123 0.31 -9.05 14.69
CA GLN A 123 1.71 -9.49 14.74
C GLN A 123 1.91 -10.75 13.90
N ASN A 124 2.97 -10.73 13.07
CA ASN A 124 3.40 -11.85 12.24
C ASN A 124 2.24 -12.50 11.46
N GLY A 125 1.50 -11.66 10.74
CA GLY A 125 0.40 -12.09 9.88
C GLY A 125 -0.91 -12.47 10.60
N ALA A 126 -1.03 -12.24 11.91
CA ALA A 126 -2.21 -12.61 12.69
C ALA A 126 -2.70 -11.49 13.62
N PHE A 127 -4.03 -11.35 13.73
CA PHE A 127 -4.69 -10.47 14.70
C PHE A 127 -4.42 -10.95 16.14
N LYS A 128 -4.31 -10.00 17.08
CA LYS A 128 -4.04 -10.23 18.50
C LYS A 128 -5.17 -9.77 19.44
N VAL A 129 -6.29 -9.37 18.85
CA VAL A 129 -7.53 -8.97 19.55
C VAL A 129 -8.45 -10.15 19.82
#